data_AF-A0A1E7I0P7-F1
#
_entry.id   AF-A0A1E7I0P7-F1
#
_cell.length_a   1.000
_cell.length_b   1.000
_cell.length_c   1.000
_cell.angle_alpha   90.00
_cell.angle_beta   90.00
_cell.angle_gamma   90.00
#
_symmetry.space_group_name_H-M   'P 1'
#
loop_
_entity.id
_entity.type
_entity.pdbx_description
1 polymer ?
#
loop_
_entity_poly.entity_id
_entity_poly.type
_entity_poly.pdbx_seq_one_letter_code
_entity_poly.pdbx_strand_id
1 'polypeptide(L)'
;MGEIKSTLDLVMEKTRHLTLSQEEKEEQKHIEVNKRLKGLLQKYQDNLLKKEHLEKELDSLRKAYDLKVDKMLSRMLLDSLKLGHKNESLLELLNEICGLDISGLETLFHDFQDAVGFESEKRIKEVKADLAEKRFISGSAVVPNLETDNELILTVKEIKDKFDQILVREKTALYDRTS
;
A
#
# COMPACT_ATOMS: atom_id res chain seq x y z
N MET A 1 45.38 26.42 -39.90
CA MET A 1 45.36 26.68 -38.45
C MET A 1 44.07 26.10 -37.92
N GLY A 2 44.14 24.98 -37.19
CA GLY A 2 42.95 24.25 -36.74
C GLY A 2 42.47 24.82 -35.41
N GLU A 3 41.27 25.40 -35.40
CA GLU A 3 40.61 25.83 -34.17
C GLU A 3 40.20 24.59 -33.37
N ILE A 4 40.82 24.39 -32.20
CA ILE A 4 40.43 23.33 -31.27
C ILE A 4 39.11 23.77 -30.62
N LYS A 5 38.00 23.17 -31.03
CA LYS A 5 36.69 23.38 -30.40
C LYS A 5 36.77 23.02 -28.92
N SER A 6 36.17 23.86 -28.07
CA SER A 6 36.06 23.61 -26.64
C SER A 6 35.30 22.31 -26.38
N THR A 7 35.67 21.57 -25.33
CA THR A 7 34.94 20.37 -24.89
C THR A 7 33.47 20.66 -24.64
N LEU A 8 33.14 21.88 -24.20
CA LEU A 8 31.77 22.32 -23.98
C LEU A 8 31.01 22.55 -25.29
N ASP A 9 31.66 23.12 -26.31
CA ASP A 9 31.07 23.29 -27.65
C ASP A 9 30.80 21.94 -28.32
N LEU A 10 31.72 20.98 -28.16
CA LEU A 10 31.57 19.63 -28.69
C LEU A 10 30.40 18.88 -28.02
N VAL A 11 30.22 19.06 -26.71
CA VAL A 11 29.10 18.49 -25.95
C VAL A 11 27.78 19.15 -26.39
N MET A 12 27.73 20.49 -26.50
CA MET A 12 26.54 21.22 -26.95
C MET A 12 26.17 20.95 -28.41
N GLU A 13 27.13 20.65 -29.28
CA GLU A 13 26.91 20.23 -30.67
C GLU A 13 26.36 18.78 -30.73
N LYS A 14 26.86 17.88 -29.88
CA LYS A 14 26.34 16.50 -29.75
C LYS A 14 24.96 16.41 -29.09
N THR A 15 24.63 17.31 -28.17
CA THR A 15 23.32 17.35 -27.51
C THR A 15 22.28 18.18 -28.27
N ARG A 16 22.67 18.92 -29.32
CA ARG A 16 21.78 19.81 -30.09
C ARG A 16 20.65 19.08 -30.79
N HIS A 17 20.81 17.78 -31.05
CA HIS A 17 19.80 16.89 -31.63
C HIS A 17 19.19 15.91 -30.61
N LEU A 18 19.61 15.97 -29.35
CA LEU A 18 18.99 15.24 -28.23
C LEU A 18 17.84 16.08 -27.67
N THR A 19 16.89 16.46 -28.53
CA THR A 19 15.56 16.83 -28.03
C THR A 19 14.85 15.53 -27.68
N LEU A 20 14.56 15.33 -26.39
CA LEU A 20 13.73 14.22 -25.92
C LEU A 20 12.54 14.06 -26.86
N SER A 21 12.32 12.83 -27.31
CA SER A 21 11.14 12.47 -28.08
C SER A 21 9.88 12.81 -27.25
N GLN A 22 8.75 12.96 -27.92
CA GLN A 22 7.49 13.23 -27.21
C GLN A 22 7.19 12.10 -26.20
N GLU A 23 7.52 10.86 -26.56
CA GLU A 23 7.40 9.66 -25.71
C GLU A 23 8.32 9.74 -24.48
N GLU A 24 9.60 10.11 -24.67
CA GLU A 24 10.54 10.25 -23.55
C GLU A 24 10.14 11.38 -22.59
N LYS A 25 9.56 12.47 -23.11
CA LYS A 25 9.02 13.57 -22.28
C LYS A 25 7.80 13.13 -21.48
N GLU A 26 6.90 12.34 -22.07
CA GLU A 26 5.73 11.80 -21.39
C GLU A 26 6.12 10.79 -20.32
N GLU A 27 7.08 9.92 -20.60
CA GLU A 27 7.62 8.96 -19.63
C GLU A 27 8.29 9.66 -18.44
N GLN A 28 9.11 10.71 -18.69
CA GLN A 28 9.71 11.50 -17.61
C GLN A 28 8.65 12.17 -16.73
N LYS A 29 7.60 12.76 -17.33
CA LYS A 29 6.48 13.33 -16.57
C LYS A 29 5.80 12.28 -15.71
N HIS A 30 5.56 11.08 -16.26
CA HIS A 30 4.94 9.98 -15.52
C HIS A 30 5.82 9.50 -14.34
N ILE A 31 7.14 9.41 -14.52
CA ILE A 31 8.09 9.07 -13.46
C ILE A 31 8.09 10.15 -12.37
N GLU A 32 8.10 11.42 -12.75
CA GLU A 32 8.10 12.55 -11.82
C GLU A 32 6.83 12.58 -10.96
N VAL A 33 5.66 12.48 -11.59
CA VAL A 33 4.36 12.44 -10.91
C VAL A 33 4.30 11.25 -9.94
N ASN A 34 4.71 10.06 -10.38
CA ASN A 34 4.78 8.88 -9.50
C ASN A 34 5.67 9.12 -8.29
N LYS A 35 6.87 9.68 -8.49
CA LYS A 35 7.80 9.96 -7.39
C LYS A 35 7.22 10.95 -6.41
N ARG A 36 6.55 12.00 -6.90
CA ARG A 36 5.93 13.02 -6.06
C ARG A 36 4.76 12.47 -5.27
N LEU A 37 3.87 11.70 -5.90
CA LEU A 37 2.76 11.04 -5.23
C LEU A 37 3.23 10.07 -4.14
N LYS A 38 4.23 9.23 -4.42
CA LYS A 38 4.84 8.35 -3.39
C LYS A 38 5.37 9.14 -2.20
N GLY A 39 6.05 10.26 -2.45
CA GLY A 39 6.57 11.13 -1.39
C GLY A 39 5.46 11.77 -0.55
N LEU A 40 4.35 12.16 -1.17
CA LEU A 40 3.19 12.72 -0.46
C LEU A 40 2.49 11.66 0.40
N LEU A 41 2.24 10.48 -0.15
CA LEU A 41 1.63 9.37 0.57
C LEU A 41 2.47 8.93 1.77
N GLN A 42 3.78 8.80 1.59
CA GLN A 42 4.68 8.44 2.69
C GLN A 42 4.61 9.47 3.82
N LYS A 43 4.70 10.78 3.49
CA LYS A 43 4.59 11.84 4.50
C LYS A 43 3.24 11.84 5.23
N TYR A 44 2.16 11.51 4.52
CA TYR A 44 0.85 11.39 5.13
C TYR A 44 0.79 10.20 6.10
N GLN A 45 1.26 9.03 5.68
CA GLN A 45 1.34 7.83 6.52
C GLN A 45 2.23 8.02 7.75
N ASP A 46 3.30 8.80 7.61
CA ASP A 46 4.22 9.15 8.71
C ASP A 46 3.66 10.27 9.62
N ASN A 47 2.42 10.74 9.39
CA ASN A 47 1.79 11.87 10.08
C ASN A 47 2.57 13.20 9.98
N LEU A 48 3.45 13.32 8.99
CA LEU A 48 4.23 14.54 8.70
C LEU A 48 3.47 15.52 7.80
N LEU A 49 2.36 15.08 7.21
CA LEU A 49 1.50 15.87 6.34
C LEU A 49 0.05 15.67 6.75
N LYS A 50 -0.65 16.77 7.04
CA LYS A 50 -2.10 16.72 7.31
C LYS A 50 -2.88 16.53 6.02
N LYS A 51 -4.07 15.96 6.13
CA LYS A 51 -4.99 15.67 5.03
C LYS A 51 -5.32 16.89 4.17
N GLU A 52 -5.61 18.04 4.78
CA GLU A 52 -5.96 19.26 4.04
C GLU A 52 -4.78 19.78 3.21
N HIS A 53 -3.54 19.51 3.64
CA HIS A 53 -2.34 19.84 2.89
C HIS A 53 -2.05 18.82 1.79
N LEU A 54 -2.34 17.53 2.03
CA LEU A 54 -2.26 16.49 1.02
C LEU A 54 -3.21 16.79 -0.14
N GLU A 55 -4.48 17.11 0.14
CA GLU A 55 -5.48 17.46 -0.87
C GLU A 55 -5.03 18.64 -1.74
N LYS A 56 -4.47 19.69 -1.12
CA LYS A 56 -3.93 20.86 -1.84
C LYS A 56 -2.76 20.49 -2.76
N GLU A 57 -1.83 19.66 -2.30
CA GLU A 57 -0.71 19.20 -3.12
C GLU A 57 -1.19 18.31 -4.28
N LEU A 58 -2.17 17.44 -4.03
CA LEU A 58 -2.79 16.61 -5.06
C LEU A 58 -3.52 17.47 -6.10
N ASP A 59 -4.25 18.50 -5.68
CA ASP A 59 -4.88 19.48 -6.59
C ASP A 59 -3.86 20.24 -7.42
N SER A 60 -2.72 20.61 -6.82
CA SER A 60 -1.63 21.24 -7.55
C SER A 60 -1.05 20.30 -8.62
N LEU A 61 -0.90 19.02 -8.30
CA LEU A 61 -0.43 17.97 -9.21
C LEU A 61 -1.42 17.75 -10.36
N ARG A 62 -2.71 17.65 -10.06
CA ARG A 62 -3.80 17.54 -11.06
C ARG A 62 -3.81 18.71 -12.04
N LYS A 63 -3.53 19.94 -11.56
CA LYS A 63 -3.49 21.14 -12.42
C LYS A 63 -2.19 21.27 -13.21
N ALA A 64 -1.06 20.89 -12.62
CA ALA A 64 0.26 21.00 -13.24
C ALA A 64 0.49 19.93 -14.31
N TYR A 65 -0.11 18.75 -14.13
CA TYR A 65 -0.01 17.64 -15.04
C TYR A 65 -1.42 17.25 -15.50
N ASP A 66 -1.72 17.43 -16.78
CA ASP A 66 -2.92 16.95 -17.50
C ASP A 66 -3.02 15.40 -17.54
N LEU A 67 -2.33 14.73 -16.61
CA LEU A 67 -2.23 13.30 -16.49
C LEU A 67 -3.39 12.78 -15.63
N LYS A 68 -3.68 11.48 -15.79
CA LYS A 68 -4.62 10.70 -14.98
C LYS A 68 -4.08 10.49 -13.56
N VAL A 69 -3.76 11.58 -12.84
CA VAL A 69 -3.19 11.60 -11.49
C VAL A 69 -4.05 10.78 -10.53
N ASP A 70 -5.38 10.90 -10.64
CA ASP A 70 -6.31 10.14 -9.80
C ASP A 70 -6.21 8.63 -10.03
N LYS A 71 -6.00 8.19 -11.28
CA LYS A 71 -5.80 6.76 -11.59
C LYS A 71 -4.46 6.26 -11.09
N MET A 72 -3.42 7.09 -11.18
CA MET A 72 -2.09 6.74 -10.64
C MET A 72 -2.16 6.61 -9.11
N LEU A 73 -2.84 7.56 -8.46
CA LEU A 73 -3.07 7.59 -7.02
C LEU A 73 -3.86 6.37 -6.55
N SER A 74 -5.03 6.10 -7.15
CA SER A 74 -5.87 4.95 -6.78
C SER A 74 -5.11 3.64 -6.92
N ARG A 75 -4.35 3.48 -8.00
CA ARG A 75 -3.49 2.30 -8.22
C ARG A 75 -2.43 2.14 -7.15
N MET A 76 -1.69 3.20 -6.82
CA MET A 76 -0.68 3.11 -5.76
C MET A 76 -1.30 2.77 -4.39
N LEU A 77 -2.46 3.35 -4.07
CA LEU A 77 -3.16 3.06 -2.82
C LEU A 77 -3.61 1.58 -2.79
N LEU A 78 -4.26 1.10 -3.85
CA LEU A 78 -4.69 -0.31 -3.97
C LEU A 78 -3.49 -1.28 -3.89
N ASP A 79 -2.38 -0.98 -4.56
CA ASP A 79 -1.17 -1.81 -4.53
C ASP A 79 -0.53 -1.84 -3.12
N SER A 80 -0.69 -0.76 -2.35
CA SER A 80 -0.14 -0.67 -0.99
C SER A 80 -0.92 -1.43 0.08
N LEU A 81 -2.20 -1.75 -0.16
CA LEU A 81 -3.06 -2.49 0.77
C LEU A 81 -2.54 -3.92 1.02
N LYS A 82 -2.41 -4.32 2.29
CA LYS A 82 -1.92 -5.66 2.68
C LYS A 82 -2.65 -6.20 3.91
N LEU A 83 -3.01 -7.49 3.89
CA LEU A 83 -3.59 -8.17 5.05
C LEU A 83 -2.58 -8.23 6.22
N GLY A 84 -3.10 -8.03 7.44
CA GLY A 84 -2.31 -8.02 8.68
C GLY A 84 -1.50 -6.74 8.92
N HIS A 85 -1.67 -5.72 8.08
CA HIS A 85 -1.12 -4.38 8.28
C HIS A 85 -2.22 -3.37 8.58
N LYS A 86 -1.83 -2.21 9.11
CA LYS A 86 -2.71 -1.05 9.26
C LYS A 86 -3.00 -0.45 7.90
N ASN A 87 -4.25 -0.52 7.46
CA ASN A 87 -4.70 -0.01 6.15
C ASN A 87 -5.72 1.14 6.31
N GLU A 88 -6.03 1.57 7.52
CA GLU A 88 -7.10 2.51 7.83
C GLU A 88 -6.91 3.84 7.09
N SER A 89 -5.68 4.39 7.13
CA SER A 89 -5.35 5.63 6.42
C SER A 89 -5.39 5.47 4.90
N LEU A 90 -5.10 4.28 4.37
CA LEU A 90 -5.16 4.00 2.92
C LEU A 90 -6.61 3.89 2.44
N LEU A 91 -7.45 3.21 3.22
CA LEU A 91 -8.88 3.07 2.95
C LEU A 91 -9.59 4.42 3.01
N GLU A 92 -9.28 5.25 4.02
CA GLU A 92 -9.79 6.63 4.10
C GLU A 92 -9.48 7.41 2.82
N LEU A 93 -8.22 7.40 2.35
CA LEU A 93 -7.82 8.09 1.13
C LEU A 93 -8.50 7.53 -0.13
N LEU A 94 -8.67 6.20 -0.22
CA LEU A 94 -9.37 5.57 -1.35
C LEU A 94 -10.84 5.99 -1.42
N ASN A 95 -11.51 6.08 -0.27
CA ASN A 95 -12.90 6.48 -0.20
C ASN A 95 -13.07 7.97 -0.49
N GLU A 96 -12.36 8.83 0.24
CA GLU A 96 -12.65 10.27 0.22
C GLU A 96 -11.95 11.02 -0.91
N ILE A 97 -10.73 10.63 -1.28
CA ILE A 97 -9.96 11.33 -2.34
C ILE A 97 -10.22 10.68 -3.70
N CYS A 98 -10.25 9.34 -3.76
CA CYS A 98 -10.49 8.63 -5.02
C CYS A 98 -11.98 8.35 -5.29
N GLY A 99 -12.87 8.56 -4.32
CA GLY A 99 -14.32 8.34 -4.50
C GLY A 99 -14.69 6.88 -4.75
N LEU A 100 -13.85 5.93 -4.33
CA LEU A 100 -14.07 4.51 -4.56
C LEU A 100 -14.94 3.92 -3.47
N ASP A 101 -15.90 3.08 -3.88
CA ASP A 101 -16.63 2.23 -2.95
C ASP A 101 -15.70 1.14 -2.40
N ILE A 102 -15.26 1.34 -1.16
CA ILE A 102 -14.36 0.44 -0.45
C ILE A 102 -15.09 -0.55 0.47
N SER A 103 -16.43 -0.57 0.49
CA SER A 103 -17.22 -1.38 1.43
C SER A 103 -16.83 -2.86 1.39
N GLY A 104 -16.52 -3.39 0.21
CA GLY A 104 -16.04 -4.76 0.02
C GLY A 104 -14.65 -5.01 0.63
N LEU A 105 -13.74 -4.04 0.53
CA LEU A 105 -12.42 -4.11 1.15
C LEU A 105 -12.52 -4.00 2.68
N GLU A 106 -13.34 -3.08 3.20
CA GLU A 106 -13.56 -2.94 4.65
C GLU A 106 -14.11 -4.22 5.26
N THR A 107 -15.13 -4.81 4.63
CA THR A 107 -15.69 -6.10 5.04
C THR A 107 -14.62 -7.19 5.01
N LEU A 108 -13.83 -7.27 3.94
CA LEU A 108 -12.75 -8.25 3.82
C LEU A 108 -11.70 -8.12 4.93
N PHE A 109 -11.27 -6.90 5.27
CA PHE A 109 -10.31 -6.67 6.34
C PHE A 109 -10.90 -7.01 7.71
N HIS A 110 -12.17 -6.70 7.93
CA HIS A 110 -12.88 -7.05 9.17
C HIS A 110 -13.02 -8.57 9.32
N ASP A 111 -13.51 -9.26 8.29
CA ASP A 111 -13.66 -10.71 8.26
C ASP A 111 -12.31 -11.44 8.49
N PHE A 112 -11.22 -10.88 7.95
CA PHE A 112 -9.88 -11.40 8.19
C PHE A 112 -9.46 -11.26 9.65
N GLN A 113 -9.69 -10.09 10.26
CA GLN A 113 -9.38 -9.85 11.68
C GLN A 113 -10.20 -10.77 12.59
N ASP A 114 -11.48 -10.96 12.29
CA ASP A 114 -12.37 -11.84 13.05
C ASP A 114 -11.94 -13.30 12.93
N ALA A 115 -11.59 -13.77 11.73
CA ALA A 115 -11.11 -15.14 11.52
C ALA A 115 -9.82 -15.43 12.29
N VAL A 116 -8.86 -14.49 12.28
CA VAL A 116 -7.61 -14.60 13.05
C VAL A 116 -7.87 -14.53 14.55
N GLY A 117 -8.75 -13.64 14.99
CA GLY A 117 -9.15 -13.49 16.39
C GLY A 117 -9.80 -14.77 16.94
N PHE A 118 -10.71 -15.36 16.17
CA PHE A 118 -11.40 -16.60 16.55
C PHE A 118 -10.43 -17.78 16.75
N GLU A 119 -9.53 -18.03 15.79
CA GLU A 119 -8.54 -19.12 15.92
C GLU A 119 -7.53 -18.84 17.04
N SER A 120 -7.16 -17.58 17.27
CA SER A 120 -6.28 -17.19 18.39
C SER A 120 -6.95 -17.47 19.74
N GLU A 121 -8.22 -17.08 19.93
CA GLU A 121 -8.97 -17.34 21.16
C GLU A 121 -9.17 -18.83 21.42
N LYS A 122 -9.49 -19.59 20.36
CA LYS A 122 -9.61 -21.04 20.43
C LYS A 122 -8.29 -21.66 20.88
N ARG A 123 -7.17 -21.26 20.26
CA ARG A 123 -5.85 -21.77 20.62
C ARG A 123 -5.46 -21.44 22.06
N ILE A 124 -5.78 -20.23 22.54
CA ILE A 124 -5.57 -19.85 23.95
C ILE A 124 -6.30 -20.81 24.90
N LYS A 125 -7.55 -21.15 24.59
CA LYS A 125 -8.35 -22.06 25.43
C LYS A 125 -7.75 -23.46 25.46
N GLU A 126 -7.34 -23.98 24.31
CA GLU A 126 -6.69 -25.30 24.18
C GLU A 126 -5.38 -25.36 24.98
N VAL A 127 -4.49 -24.38 24.79
CA VAL A 127 -3.20 -24.34 25.49
C VAL A 127 -3.39 -24.17 27.00
N LYS A 128 -4.37 -23.37 27.45
CA LYS A 128 -4.69 -23.25 28.88
C LYS A 128 -5.22 -24.54 29.48
N ALA A 129 -6.06 -25.28 28.76
CA ALA A 129 -6.57 -26.58 29.20
C ALA A 129 -5.42 -27.59 29.33
N ASP A 130 -4.55 -27.66 28.33
CA ASP A 130 -3.37 -28.52 28.32
C ASP A 130 -2.40 -28.22 29.48
N LEU A 131 -2.16 -26.93 29.76
CA LEU A 131 -1.33 -26.50 30.89
C LEU A 131 -1.95 -26.88 32.24
N ALA A 132 -3.26 -26.73 32.38
CA ALA A 132 -3.97 -27.10 33.60
C ALA A 132 -3.93 -28.61 33.85
N GLU A 133 -4.16 -29.41 32.81
CA GLU A 133 -4.23 -30.87 32.93
C GLU A 133 -2.85 -31.52 33.06
N LYS A 134 -1.88 -31.14 32.22
CA LYS A 134 -0.58 -31.82 32.14
C LYS A 134 0.46 -31.21 33.09
N ARG A 135 0.32 -29.93 33.43
CA ARG A 135 1.32 -29.18 34.20
C ARG A 135 0.77 -28.58 35.49
N PHE A 136 -0.53 -28.73 35.77
CA PHE A 136 -1.20 -28.14 36.93
C PHE A 136 -1.04 -26.61 37.02
N ILE A 137 -0.79 -25.96 35.88
CA ILE A 137 -0.65 -24.50 35.77
C ILE A 137 -2.00 -23.94 35.35
N SER A 138 -2.61 -23.13 36.20
CA SER A 138 -3.92 -22.52 35.96
C SER A 138 -4.02 -21.13 36.59
N GLY A 139 -5.01 -20.34 36.16
CA GLY A 139 -5.28 -19.00 36.67
C GLY A 139 -5.48 -17.96 35.57
N SER A 140 -6.14 -16.86 35.92
CA SER A 140 -6.40 -15.75 35.01
C SER A 140 -5.13 -15.03 34.55
N ALA A 141 -4.05 -15.12 35.34
CA ALA A 141 -2.74 -14.54 35.02
C ALA A 141 -1.93 -15.36 34.01
N VAL A 142 -2.37 -16.58 33.66
CA VAL A 142 -1.69 -17.40 32.65
C VAL A 142 -2.03 -16.86 31.26
N VAL A 143 -1.02 -16.36 30.56
CA VAL A 143 -1.14 -15.82 29.20
C VAL A 143 -0.20 -16.64 28.30
N PRO A 144 -0.74 -17.56 27.48
CA PRO A 144 0.05 -18.30 26.50
C PRO A 144 0.73 -17.38 25.48
N ASN A 145 1.98 -17.67 25.13
CA ASN A 145 2.67 -16.95 24.06
C ASN A 145 2.28 -17.52 22.70
N LEU A 146 1.39 -16.80 22.01
CA LEU A 146 0.89 -17.18 20.68
C LEU A 146 1.88 -16.86 19.55
N GLU A 147 2.82 -15.93 19.75
CA GLU A 147 3.77 -15.53 18.70
C GLU A 147 4.73 -16.66 18.30
N THR A 148 4.91 -17.64 19.19
CA THR A 148 5.78 -18.81 18.99
C THR A 148 4.99 -20.11 18.78
N ASP A 149 3.66 -20.03 18.71
CA ASP A 149 2.81 -21.21 18.54
C ASP A 149 2.75 -21.63 17.06
N ASN A 150 3.48 -22.69 16.72
CA ASN A 150 3.58 -23.16 15.34
C ASN A 150 2.22 -23.54 14.73
N GLU A 151 1.29 -24.10 15.52
CA GLU A 151 -0.03 -24.46 14.99
C GLU A 151 -0.82 -23.21 14.63
N LEU A 152 -0.85 -22.22 15.52
CA LEU A 152 -1.51 -20.96 15.23
C LEU A 152 -0.85 -20.22 14.06
N ILE A 153 0.48 -20.19 13.98
CA ILE A 153 1.20 -19.56 12.87
C ILE A 153 0.80 -20.20 11.53
N LEU A 154 0.70 -21.53 11.48
CA LEU A 154 0.25 -22.24 10.28
C LEU A 154 -1.20 -21.92 9.94
N THR A 155 -2.11 -21.95 10.93
CA THR A 155 -3.53 -21.62 10.72
C THR A 155 -3.71 -20.18 10.24
N VAL A 156 -3.05 -19.20 10.85
CA VAL A 156 -3.10 -17.79 10.44
C VAL A 156 -2.55 -17.61 9.02
N LYS A 157 -1.50 -18.36 8.65
CA LYS A 157 -0.98 -18.36 7.28
C LYS A 157 -2.01 -18.90 6.29
N GLU A 158 -2.68 -20.00 6.60
CA GLU A 158 -3.74 -20.55 5.73
C GLU A 158 -4.93 -19.60 5.57
N ILE A 159 -5.33 -18.92 6.66
CA ILE A 159 -6.35 -17.87 6.60
C ILE A 159 -5.86 -16.76 5.67
N LYS A 160 -4.65 -16.25 5.89
CA LYS A 160 -4.07 -15.18 5.07
C LYS A 160 -4.04 -15.55 3.59
N ASP A 161 -3.59 -16.75 3.25
CA ASP A 161 -3.51 -17.22 1.86
C ASP A 161 -4.89 -17.25 1.17
N LYS A 162 -5.95 -17.62 1.91
CA LYS A 162 -7.33 -17.58 1.40
C LYS A 162 -7.82 -16.16 1.17
N PHE A 163 -7.60 -15.28 2.15
CA PHE A 163 -8.04 -13.89 2.07
C PHE A 163 -7.24 -13.07 1.06
N ASP A 164 -5.96 -13.38 0.84
CA ASP A 164 -5.13 -12.71 -0.18
C ASP A 164 -5.69 -12.95 -1.59
N GLN A 165 -6.24 -14.15 -1.86
CA GLN A 165 -6.90 -14.42 -3.14
C GLN A 165 -8.17 -13.57 -3.34
N ILE A 166 -8.92 -13.34 -2.27
CA ILE A 166 -10.11 -12.49 -2.30
C ILE A 166 -9.70 -11.03 -2.48
N LEU A 167 -8.66 -10.59 -1.75
CA LEU A 167 -8.11 -9.24 -1.86
C LEU A 167 -7.66 -8.92 -3.29
N VAL A 168 -6.99 -9.86 -3.96
CA VAL A 168 -6.59 -9.68 -5.37
C VAL A 168 -7.81 -9.48 -6.27
N ARG A 169 -8.87 -10.26 -6.09
CA ARG A 169 -10.11 -10.15 -6.88
C ARG A 169 -10.80 -8.80 -6.66
N GLU A 170 -10.93 -8.37 -5.41
CA GLU A 170 -11.51 -7.06 -5.06
C GLU A 170 -10.69 -5.91 -5.66
N LYS A 171 -9.35 -5.97 -5.57
CA LYS A 171 -8.47 -4.99 -6.21
C LYS A 171 -8.66 -4.95 -7.72
N THR A 172 -8.73 -6.10 -8.40
CA THR A 172 -8.97 -6.17 -9.85
C THR A 172 -10.32 -5.56 -10.22
N ALA A 173 -11.39 -5.84 -9.47
CA ALA A 173 -12.70 -5.26 -9.71
C ALA A 173 -12.71 -3.72 -9.59
N LEU A 174 -11.93 -3.17 -8.64
CA LEU A 174 -11.76 -1.73 -8.48
C LEU A 174 -10.89 -1.11 -9.59
N TYR A 175 -9.87 -1.84 -10.07
CA TYR A 175 -9.06 -1.41 -11.21
C TYR A 175 -9.90 -1.21 -12.47
N ASP A 176 -10.78 -2.17 -12.78
CA ASP A 176 -11.63 -2.11 -13.98
C ASP A 176 -12.63 -0.94 -13.92
N ARG A 177 -13.11 -0.58 -12.71
CA ARG A 177 -13.99 0.58 -12.51
C ARG A 177 -13.28 1.93 -12.64
N THR A 178 -11.96 1.95 -12.50
CA THR A 178 -11.14 3.15 -12.70
C THR A 178 -10.58 3.30 -14.12
N SER A 179 -10.79 2.32 -15.02
CA SER A 179 -10.35 2.34 -16.43
C SER A 179 -11.27 3.17 -17.31
#